data_AF-A0A4R9PD03-F1
#
_entry.id   AF-A0A4R9PD03-F1
#
_cell.length_a   1.000
_cell.length_b   1.000
_cell.length_c   1.000
_cell.angle_alpha   90.00
_cell.angle_beta   90.00
_cell.angle_gamma   90.00
#
_symmetry.space_group_name_H-M   'P 1'
#
loop_
_entity.id
_entity.type
_entity.pdbx_description
1 polymer ?
#
loop_
_entity_poly.entity_id
_entity_poly.type
_entity_poly.pdbx_seq_one_letter_code
_entity_poly.pdbx_strand_id
1 'polypeptide(L)'
;MKPLATESKAASAPAPKSTSPDNAVELAYWATIEDSTDKSFFEAYLQQFPDGVFASLARLKISAIDKRTETERQVAQLPEAERATKATDDYKG
;
A
#
# COMPACT_ATOMS: atom_id res chain seq x y z
N MET A 1 29.45 -40.25 26.25
CA MET A 1 28.52 -40.32 25.09
C MET A 1 27.53 -39.15 25.22
N LYS A 2 27.17 -38.51 24.11
CA LYS A 2 26.60 -37.15 24.03
C LYS A 2 25.26 -36.99 24.78
N PRO A 3 24.99 -35.78 25.30
CA PRO A 3 23.72 -35.16 24.93
C PRO A 3 23.83 -33.65 24.63
N LEU A 4 23.21 -33.21 23.53
CA LEU A 4 22.10 -32.26 23.50
C LEU A 4 21.98 -31.69 22.08
N ALA A 5 20.81 -31.91 21.47
CA ALA A 5 20.39 -31.19 20.29
C ALA A 5 20.12 -29.73 20.68
N THR A 6 20.68 -28.80 19.90
CA THR A 6 20.08 -27.49 19.72
C THR A 6 20.33 -27.04 18.29
N GLU A 7 19.26 -26.92 17.51
CA GLU A 7 19.21 -26.07 16.33
C GLU A 7 19.80 -24.71 16.66
N SER A 8 20.96 -24.39 16.09
CA SER A 8 21.37 -22.99 15.98
C SER A 8 20.81 -22.48 14.66
N LYS A 9 19.54 -22.11 14.70
CA LYS A 9 18.91 -21.09 13.86
C LYS A 9 19.92 -19.96 13.73
N ALA A 10 20.67 -19.97 12.63
CA ALA A 10 21.60 -18.90 12.30
C ALA A 10 20.73 -17.67 12.03
N ALA A 11 20.61 -16.85 13.08
CA ALA A 11 20.14 -15.49 12.98
C ALA A 11 21.04 -14.78 11.96
N SER A 12 20.59 -14.72 10.72
CA SER A 12 21.12 -13.78 9.75
C SER A 12 20.57 -12.42 10.18
N ALA A 13 21.26 -11.78 11.12
CA ALA A 13 21.09 -10.37 11.40
C ALA A 13 21.18 -9.64 10.04
N PRO A 14 20.21 -8.81 9.65
CA PRO A 14 20.36 -8.04 8.43
C PRO A 14 21.52 -7.09 8.69
N ALA A 15 22.62 -7.29 7.97
CA ALA A 15 23.70 -6.33 7.90
C ALA A 15 23.08 -4.96 7.59
N PRO A 16 23.54 -3.87 8.22
CA PRO A 16 23.07 -2.55 7.86
C PRO A 16 23.50 -2.33 6.40
N LYS A 17 22.56 -2.44 5.45
CA LYS A 17 22.75 -2.03 4.05
C LYS A 17 22.80 -0.50 4.03
N SER A 18 23.85 0.04 4.65
CA SER A 18 24.16 1.45 4.64
C SER A 18 24.63 1.81 3.22
N THR A 19 23.82 2.63 2.56
CA THR A 19 24.27 3.55 1.51
C THR A 19 24.77 2.94 0.19
N SER A 20 24.13 1.87 -0.30
CA SER A 20 24.31 1.44 -1.69
C SER A 20 23.87 2.55 -2.68
N PRO A 21 24.51 2.67 -3.86
CA PRO A 21 24.07 3.59 -4.93
C PRO A 21 22.60 3.39 -5.35
N ASP A 22 22.03 2.25 -5.00
CA ASP A 22 20.62 1.91 -5.14
C ASP A 22 19.69 2.92 -4.43
N ASN A 23 20.11 3.55 -3.33
CA ASN A 23 19.27 4.52 -2.60
C ASN A 23 18.94 5.77 -3.43
N ALA A 24 19.87 6.25 -4.25
CA ALA A 24 19.64 7.44 -5.08
C ALA A 24 18.66 7.12 -6.23
N VAL A 25 18.79 5.93 -6.82
CA VAL A 25 17.86 5.42 -7.84
C VAL A 25 16.48 5.19 -7.23
N GLU A 26 16.44 4.61 -6.03
CA GLU A 26 15.23 4.36 -5.28
C GLU A 26 14.50 5.67 -4.94
N LEU A 27 15.23 6.69 -4.47
CA LEU A 27 14.66 7.99 -4.15
C LEU A 27 14.11 8.71 -5.39
N ALA A 28 14.82 8.65 -6.52
CA ALA A 28 14.34 9.21 -7.78
C ALA A 28 13.07 8.50 -8.28
N TYR A 29 13.04 7.17 -8.16
CA TYR A 29 11.85 6.38 -8.49
C TYR A 29 10.69 6.74 -7.56
N TRP A 30 10.94 6.74 -6.25
CA TRP A 30 9.95 7.09 -5.23
C TRP A 30 9.35 8.47 -5.47
N ALA A 31 10.17 9.50 -5.70
CA ALA A 31 9.71 10.86 -5.99
C ALA A 31 8.81 10.96 -7.23
N THR A 32 8.96 10.03 -8.18
CA THR A 32 8.11 10.00 -9.39
C THR A 32 6.75 9.37 -9.10
N ILE A 33 6.67 8.43 -8.17
CA ILE A 33 5.45 7.66 -7.89
C ILE A 33 4.74 8.06 -6.60
N GLU A 34 5.37 8.83 -5.72
CA GLU A 34 4.82 9.08 -4.38
C GLU A 34 3.49 9.83 -4.40
N ASP A 35 3.28 10.73 -5.34
CA ASP A 35 2.01 11.44 -5.55
C ASP A 35 1.00 10.65 -6.39
N SER A 36 1.38 9.47 -6.88
CA SER A 36 0.47 8.62 -7.63
C SER A 36 -0.61 8.03 -6.73
N THR A 37 -1.83 7.95 -7.26
CA THR A 37 -2.98 7.30 -6.63
C THR A 37 -3.21 5.88 -7.15
N ASP A 38 -2.34 5.40 -8.03
CA ASP A 38 -2.44 4.07 -8.63
C ASP A 38 -1.51 3.09 -7.93
N LYS A 39 -2.10 2.01 -7.40
CA LYS A 39 -1.37 0.99 -6.64
C LYS A 39 -0.31 0.27 -7.48
N SER A 40 -0.48 0.21 -8.79
CA SER A 40 0.40 -0.50 -9.72
C SER A 40 1.83 0.05 -9.67
N PHE A 41 2.01 1.36 -9.46
CA PHE A 41 3.33 1.96 -9.33
C PHE A 41 4.06 1.53 -8.05
N PHE A 42 3.33 1.44 -6.94
CA PHE A 42 3.87 0.98 -5.66
C PHE A 42 4.17 -0.53 -5.68
N GLU A 43 3.36 -1.33 -6.36
CA GLU A 43 3.63 -2.76 -6.58
C GLU A 43 4.89 -2.96 -7.43
N ALA A 44 5.04 -2.21 -8.53
CA ALA A 44 6.24 -2.24 -9.35
C ALA A 44 7.50 -1.83 -8.57
N TYR A 45 7.37 -0.80 -7.74
CA TYR A 45 8.44 -0.40 -6.81
C TYR A 45 8.83 -1.54 -5.86
N LEU A 46 7.87 -2.26 -5.27
CA LEU A 46 8.13 -3.41 -4.39
C LEU A 46 8.75 -4.62 -5.13
N GLN A 47 8.45 -4.80 -6.41
CA GLN A 47 9.08 -5.83 -7.24
C GLN A 47 10.56 -5.51 -7.50
N GLN A 48 10.87 -4.24 -7.77
CA GLN A 48 12.23 -3.79 -8.06
C GLN A 48 13.09 -3.64 -6.78
N PHE A 49 12.48 -3.17 -5.70
CA PHE A 49 13.13 -2.87 -4.42
C PHE A 49 12.42 -3.60 -3.26
N PRO A 50 12.49 -4.94 -3.19
CA PRO A 50 11.80 -5.72 -2.16
C PRO A 50 12.29 -5.43 -0.74
N ASP A 51 13.58 -5.09 -0.60
CA ASP A 51 14.24 -4.66 0.64
C ASP A 51 14.55 -3.15 0.64
N GLY A 52 13.86 -2.36 -0.20
CA GLY A 52 14.08 -0.91 -0.31
C GLY A 52 13.69 -0.15 0.96
N VAL A 53 14.26 1.05 1.15
CA VAL A 53 13.96 1.90 2.31
C VAL A 53 12.49 2.35 2.34
N PHE A 54 11.84 2.49 1.18
CA PHE A 54 10.41 2.82 1.08
C PHE A 54 9.49 1.59 0.94
N ALA A 55 9.99 0.36 1.04
CA ALA A 55 9.18 -0.85 0.89
C ALA A 55 8.00 -0.90 1.88
N SER A 56 8.23 -0.54 3.15
CA SER A 56 7.16 -0.46 4.14
C SER A 56 6.12 0.62 3.81
N LEU A 57 6.58 1.76 3.30
CA LEU A 57 5.72 2.89 2.94
C LEU A 57 4.89 2.61 1.68
N ALA A 58 5.47 1.94 0.68
CA ALA A 58 4.77 1.51 -0.53
C ALA A 58 3.60 0.58 -0.20
N ARG A 59 3.80 -0.41 0.69
CA ARG A 59 2.72 -1.30 1.16
C ARG A 59 1.60 -0.53 1.87
N LEU A 60 1.96 0.50 2.64
CA LEU A 60 0.99 1.36 3.31
C LEU A 60 0.18 2.20 2.30
N LYS A 61 0.83 2.74 1.26
CA LYS A 61 0.14 3.49 0.20
C LYS A 61 -0.83 2.61 -0.59
N ILE A 62 -0.44 1.39 -0.95
CA ILE A 62 -1.35 0.41 -1.60
C ILE A 62 -2.60 0.19 -0.73
N SER A 63 -2.40 -0.07 0.56
CA SER A 63 -3.51 -0.28 1.50
C SER A 63 -4.44 0.94 1.62
N ALA A 64 -3.88 2.16 1.57
CA ALA A 64 -4.66 3.39 1.59
C ALA A 64 -5.46 3.60 0.29
N ILE A 65 -4.87 3.26 -0.87
CA ILE A 65 -5.52 3.33 -2.17
C ILE A 65 -6.69 2.35 -2.24
N ASP A 66 -6.49 1.08 -1.85
CA ASP A 66 -7.58 0.09 -1.85
C ASP A 66 -8.75 0.55 -0.97
N LYS A 67 -8.49 1.12 0.21
CA LYS A 67 -9.54 1.70 1.09
C LYS A 67 -10.28 2.87 0.44
N ARG A 68 -9.58 3.75 -0.26
CA ARG A 68 -10.19 4.88 -0.97
C ARG A 68 -11.06 4.38 -2.12
N THR A 69 -10.53 3.50 -2.96
CA THR A 69 -11.25 2.93 -4.09
C THR A 69 -12.50 2.18 -3.63
N GLU A 70 -12.44 1.46 -2.51
CA GLU A 70 -13.62 0.80 -1.96
C GLU A 70 -14.67 1.80 -1.44
N THR A 71 -14.24 2.89 -0.83
CA THR A 71 -15.14 3.98 -0.40
C THR A 71 -15.79 4.66 -1.60
N GLU A 72 -15.02 4.97 -2.65
CA GLU A 72 -15.53 5.57 -3.89
C GLU A 72 -16.49 4.63 -4.62
N ARG A 73 -16.19 3.33 -4.67
CA ARG A 73 -17.10 2.32 -5.24
C ARG A 73 -18.40 2.23 -4.46
N GLN A 74 -18.37 2.29 -3.13
CA GLN A 74 -19.58 2.29 -2.30
C GLN A 74 -20.42 3.55 -2.52
N VAL A 75 -19.79 4.71 -2.65
CA VAL A 75 -20.48 5.98 -2.95
C VAL A 75 -21.09 5.97 -4.35
N ALA A 76 -20.39 5.41 -5.34
CA ALA A 76 -20.88 5.26 -6.70
C ALA A 76 -21.94 4.16 -6.86
N GLN A 77 -22.02 3.20 -5.92
CA GLN A 77 -23.00 2.12 -5.90
C GLN A 77 -24.26 2.45 -5.09
N LEU A 78 -24.35 3.62 -4.44
CA LEU A 78 -25.63 4.06 -3.88
C LEU A 78 -26.66 4.16 -5.01
N PRO A 79 -27.74 3.37 -4.97
CA PRO A 79 -28.74 3.39 -6.03
C PRO A 79 -29.38 4.79 -6.03
N GLU A 80 -29.36 5.42 -7.21
CA GLU A 80 -30.04 6.68 -7.54
C GLU A 80 -31.52 6.70 -7.10
N ALA A 81 -32.10 5.52 -6.85
CA ALA A 81 -33.42 5.31 -6.27
C ALA A 81 -33.65 6.01 -4.91
N GLU A 82 -32.64 6.22 -4.07
CA GLU A 82 -32.81 6.89 -2.77
C GLU A 82 -32.80 8.43 -2.88
N ARG A 83 -32.23 8.99 -3.96
CA ARG A 83 -32.28 10.44 -4.21
C ARG A 83 -33.63 10.90 -4.77
N ALA A 84 -34.34 10.02 -5.47
CA ALA A 84 -35.61 10.37 -6.13
C ALA A 84 -36.82 10.36 -5.19
N THR A 85 -36.77 9.68 -4.03
CA THR A 85 -37.94 9.50 -3.16
C THR A 85 -38.10 10.59 -2.09
N LYS A 86 -37.05 11.36 -1.77
CA LYS A 86 -37.13 12.44 -0.76
C LYS A 86 -37.57 13.79 -1.33
N ALA A 87 -37.66 13.92 -2.66
CA ALA A 87 -38.04 15.16 -3.34
C ALA A 87 -39.53 15.25 -3.71
N THR A 88 -40.34 14.20 -3.47
CA THR A 88 -41.77 14.19 -3.85
C THR A 88 -42.76 14.32 -2.68
N ASP A 89 -42.29 14.39 -1.43
CA ASP A 89 -43.17 14.51 -0.26
C ASP A 89 -43.52 15.98 0.10
N ASP A 90 -42.76 16.95 -0.41
CA ASP A 90 -42.89 18.36 -0.02
C ASP A 90 -43.84 19.20 -0.92
N TYR A 91 -44.63 18.56 -1.80
CA TYR A 91 -45.51 19.27 -2.75
C TYR A 91 -47.00 18.95 -2.57
N LYS A 92 -47.50 18.90 -1.33
CA LYS A 92 -48.92 19.10 -1.03
C LYS A 92 -49.17 19.39 0.46
N GLY A 93 -49.10 20.67 0.84
CA GLY A 93 -49.59 21.19 2.13
C GLY A 93 -50.22 22.54 1.92
#